data_AF-A0A950SWV8-F1
#
_entry.id   AF-A0A950SWV8-F1
#
_cell.length_a   1.000
_cell.length_b   1.000
_cell.length_c   1.000
_cell.angle_alpha   90.00
_cell.angle_beta   90.00
_cell.angle_gamma   90.00
#
_symmetry.space_group_name_H-M   'P 1'
#
loop_
_entity.id
_entity.type
_entity.pdbx_description
1 polymer ?
#
loop_
_entity_poly.entity_id
_entity_poly.type
_entity_poly.pdbx_seq_one_letter_code
_entity_poly.pdbx_strand_id
1 'polypeptide(L)'
;MIRHFGVLIPSTNTTVEMECRLLPPAYQAHIGRLMTSRPGQTFSPSRDEDIDYQSRLLGTAKVELVILAQTSASLFADDYDESVTQRMSTGAGALAITSAQAVGRALRALRARRI
;
A
#
# COMPACT_ATOMS: atom_id res chain seq x y z
N MET A 1 14.20 -18.45 -5.39
CA MET A 1 13.67 -17.40 -6.29
C MET A 1 13.27 -16.23 -5.40
N ILE A 2 13.71 -15.01 -5.73
CA ILE A 2 13.32 -13.81 -4.98
C ILE A 2 11.84 -13.54 -5.25
N ARG A 3 11.09 -13.19 -4.19
CA ARG A 3 9.68 -12.81 -4.24
C ARG A 3 9.57 -11.29 -4.35
N HIS A 4 8.81 -10.80 -5.31
CA HIS A 4 8.70 -9.37 -5.58
C HIS A 4 7.36 -8.82 -5.11
N PHE A 5 7.36 -7.68 -4.44
CA PHE A 5 6.13 -6.99 -4.05
C PHE A 5 6.24 -5.49 -4.25
N GLY A 6 5.12 -4.86 -4.58
CA GLY A 6 5.00 -3.43 -4.76
C GLY A 6 4.55 -2.75 -3.47
N VAL A 7 5.11 -1.58 -3.19
CA VAL A 7 4.70 -0.73 -2.06
C VAL A 7 4.43 0.67 -2.57
N LEU A 8 3.18 1.09 -2.44
CA LEU A 8 2.75 2.45 -2.72
C LEU A 8 2.82 3.28 -1.42
N ILE A 9 3.54 4.40 -1.49
CA ILE A 9 3.76 5.30 -0.35
C ILE A 9 3.40 6.74 -0.72
N PRO A 10 2.99 7.57 0.25
CA PRO A 10 2.91 9.02 0.04
C PRO A 10 4.24 9.59 -0.44
N SER A 11 4.18 10.60 -1.31
CA SER A 11 5.35 11.26 -1.90
C SER A 11 6.28 11.94 -0.87
N THR A 12 5.85 12.08 0.37
CA THR A 12 6.66 12.61 1.50
C THR A 12 7.15 11.52 2.45
N ASN A 13 6.68 10.27 2.32
CA ASN A 13 7.12 9.19 3.18
C ASN A 13 8.56 8.78 2.83
N THR A 14 9.41 8.69 3.84
CA THR A 14 10.79 8.20 3.73
C THR A 14 11.08 7.02 4.67
N THR A 15 10.12 6.68 5.54
CA THR A 15 10.27 5.64 6.57
C THR A 15 10.12 4.24 6.00
N VAL A 16 9.11 4.01 5.16
CA VAL A 16 8.78 2.67 4.65
C VAL A 16 9.93 2.08 3.84
N GLU A 17 10.63 2.89 3.06
CA GLU A 17 11.78 2.45 2.28
C GLU A 17 12.96 2.01 3.17
N MET A 18 13.14 2.66 4.33
CA MET A 18 14.13 2.23 5.33
C MET A 18 13.72 0.91 5.98
N GLU A 19 12.45 0.76 6.34
CA GLU A 19 11.92 -0.48 6.94
C GLU A 19 11.99 -1.66 5.98
N CYS A 20 11.78 -1.45 4.68
CA CYS A 20 11.96 -2.48 3.66
C CYS A 20 13.40 -3.02 3.59
N ARG A 21 14.41 -2.31 4.13
CA ARG A 21 15.78 -2.86 4.22
C ARG A 21 15.90 -4.01 5.22
N LEU A 22 14.92 -4.20 6.09
CA LEU A 22 14.87 -5.25 7.10
C LEU A 22 14.22 -6.55 6.58
N LEU A 23 13.78 -6.57 5.31
CA LEU A 23 13.17 -7.75 4.72
C LEU A 23 14.17 -8.91 4.64
N PRO A 24 13.70 -10.17 4.80
CA PRO A 24 14.54 -11.32 4.54
C PRO A 24 15.06 -11.31 3.09
N PRO A 25 16.26 -11.84 2.80
CA PRO A 25 16.85 -11.82 1.45
C PRO A 25 16.01 -12.47 0.34
N ALA A 26 15.00 -13.26 0.71
CA ALA A 26 14.06 -13.87 -0.22
C ALA A 26 13.01 -12.87 -0.76
N TYR A 27 12.94 -11.65 -0.25
CA TYR A 27 11.93 -10.65 -0.60
C TYR A 27 12.55 -9.35 -1.10
N GLN A 28 11.94 -8.77 -2.12
CA GLN A 28 12.36 -7.48 -2.69
C GLN A 28 11.14 -6.57 -2.89
N ALA A 29 11.21 -5.38 -2.30
CA ALA A 29 10.22 -4.33 -2.46
C ALA A 29 10.51 -3.47 -3.72
N HIS A 30 9.45 -3.08 -4.41
CA HIS A 30 9.46 -2.09 -5.50
C HIS A 30 8.55 -0.92 -5.11
N ILE A 31 9.06 0.31 -5.16
CA ILE A 31 8.40 1.46 -4.53
C ILE A 31 7.74 2.36 -5.57
N GLY A 32 6.46 2.66 -5.37
CA GLY A 32 5.72 3.68 -6.11
C GLY A 32 5.35 4.85 -5.21
N ARG A 33 5.50 6.08 -5.70
CA ARG A 33 5.19 7.30 -4.95
C ARG A 33 3.88 7.92 -5.41
N LEU A 34 3.09 8.36 -4.44
CA LEU A 34 1.75 8.90 -4.67
C LEU A 34 1.63 10.33 -4.13
N MET A 35 1.13 11.26 -4.95
CA MET A 35 0.83 12.61 -4.50
C MET A 35 -0.45 12.61 -3.66
N THR A 36 -0.50 13.47 -2.65
CA THR A 36 -1.76 13.71 -1.91
C THR A 36 -2.80 14.37 -2.82
N SER A 37 -4.07 13.96 -2.67
CA SER A 37 -5.19 14.58 -3.38
C SER A 37 -5.51 15.98 -2.86
N ARG A 38 -5.27 16.24 -1.57
CA ARG A 38 -5.57 17.51 -0.90
C ARG A 38 -4.42 17.94 0.01
N PRO A 39 -3.44 18.71 -0.51
CA PRO A 39 -2.33 19.24 0.28
C PRO A 39 -2.82 20.01 1.51
N GLY A 40 -2.23 19.75 2.67
CA GLY A 40 -2.58 20.40 3.93
C GLY A 40 -3.81 19.82 4.66
N GLN A 41 -4.57 18.92 4.03
CA GLN A 41 -5.68 18.24 4.72
C GLN A 41 -5.20 16.95 5.39
N THR A 42 -5.53 16.80 6.67
CA THR A 42 -5.27 15.59 7.46
C THR A 42 -5.99 14.40 6.83
N PHE A 43 -5.31 13.25 6.77
CA PHE A 43 -5.85 11.98 6.26
C PHE A 43 -6.26 12.00 4.78
N SER A 44 -5.88 13.04 4.04
CA SER A 44 -6.14 13.10 2.60
C SER A 44 -5.59 11.85 1.91
N PRO A 45 -6.42 11.14 1.13
CA PRO A 45 -5.94 10.00 0.36
C PRO A 45 -5.01 10.48 -0.75
N SER A 46 -4.24 9.54 -1.27
CA SER A 46 -3.46 9.76 -2.48
C SER A 46 -4.36 10.00 -3.70
N ARG A 47 -3.82 10.61 -4.75
CA ARG A 47 -4.55 10.79 -6.02
C ARG A 47 -4.79 9.45 -6.68
N ASP A 48 -6.02 9.26 -7.16
CA ASP A 48 -6.43 8.06 -7.89
C ASP A 48 -5.61 7.81 -9.15
N GLU A 49 -5.27 8.87 -9.89
CA GLU A 49 -4.44 8.80 -11.11
C GLU A 49 -3.03 8.26 -10.82
N ASP A 50 -2.44 8.64 -9.67
CA ASP A 50 -1.13 8.15 -9.25
C ASP A 50 -1.21 6.70 -8.82
N ILE A 51 -2.28 6.29 -8.12
CA ILE A 51 -2.51 4.90 -7.73
C ILE A 51 -2.62 4.04 -8.99
N ASP A 52 -3.39 4.46 -9.98
CA ASP A 52 -3.55 3.73 -11.25
C ASP A 52 -2.23 3.60 -11.99
N TYR A 53 -1.51 4.71 -12.14
CA TYR A 53 -0.24 4.75 -12.86
C TYR A 53 0.83 3.89 -12.18
N GLN A 54 1.04 4.06 -10.87
CA GLN A 54 2.04 3.32 -10.13
C GLN A 54 1.70 1.83 -10.04
N SER A 55 0.43 1.48 -9.85
CA SER A 55 0.01 0.07 -9.86
C SER A 55 0.31 -0.60 -11.19
N ARG A 56 0.11 0.10 -12.32
CA ARG A 56 0.47 -0.40 -13.65
C ARG A 56 1.97 -0.64 -13.79
N LEU A 57 2.81 0.30 -13.33
CA LEU A 57 4.27 0.13 -13.35
C LEU A 57 4.73 -1.05 -12.48
N LEU A 58 4.13 -1.23 -11.31
CA LEU A 58 4.42 -2.38 -10.45
C LEU A 58 4.00 -3.70 -11.12
N GLY A 59 2.87 -3.71 -11.85
CA GLY A 59 2.44 -4.85 -12.65
C GLY A 59 3.44 -5.25 -13.73
N THR A 60 4.06 -4.28 -14.43
CA THR A 60 5.09 -4.59 -15.44
C THR A 60 6.37 -5.16 -14.82
N ALA A 61 6.65 -4.83 -13.55
CA ALA A 61 7.71 -5.44 -12.75
C ALA A 61 7.37 -6.84 -12.21
N LYS A 62 6.18 -7.39 -12.53
CA LYS A 62 5.70 -8.72 -12.13
C LYS A 62 5.71 -8.94 -10.61
N VAL A 63 5.26 -7.94 -9.87
CA VAL A 63 5.05 -8.08 -8.42
C VAL A 63 3.93 -9.09 -8.13
N GLU A 64 4.05 -9.81 -7.03
CA GLU A 64 3.07 -10.81 -6.58
C GLU A 64 1.98 -10.20 -5.66
N LEU A 65 2.25 -9.02 -5.10
CA LEU A 65 1.38 -8.28 -4.18
C LEU A 65 1.65 -6.78 -4.30
N VAL A 66 0.62 -5.95 -4.16
CA VAL A 66 0.74 -4.49 -4.01
C VAL A 66 0.23 -4.06 -2.64
N ILE A 67 0.99 -3.21 -1.94
CA ILE A 67 0.66 -2.74 -0.59
C ILE A 67 0.51 -1.23 -0.61
N LEU A 68 -0.61 -0.70 -0.12
CA LEU A 68 -0.73 0.74 0.18
C LEU A 68 -0.31 1.02 1.62
N ALA A 69 0.87 1.61 1.79
CA ALA A 69 1.42 2.01 3.08
C ALA A 69 1.02 3.43 3.47
N GLN A 70 -0.29 3.66 3.57
CA GLN A 70 -0.91 4.90 4.03
C GLN A 70 -2.15 4.60 4.91
N THR A 71 -1.93 4.15 6.15
CA THR A 71 -3.01 3.69 7.04
C THR A 71 -4.10 4.73 7.26
N SER A 72 -3.71 6.00 7.35
CA SER A 72 -4.63 7.08 7.65
C SER A 72 -5.59 7.43 6.50
N ALA A 73 -5.28 7.04 5.26
CA ALA A 73 -6.20 7.22 4.14
C ALA A 73 -7.49 6.41 4.32
N SER A 74 -7.40 5.26 4.99
CA SER A 74 -8.56 4.42 5.33
C SER A 74 -9.55 5.10 6.29
N LEU A 75 -9.17 6.23 6.91
CA LEU A 75 -10.06 7.04 7.75
C LEU A 75 -10.81 8.11 6.94
N PHE A 76 -10.55 8.25 5.64
CA PHE A 76 -11.16 9.26 4.78
C PHE A 76 -12.60 8.90 4.39
N ALA A 77 -12.87 7.62 4.13
CA ALA A 77 -14.19 7.10 3.77
C ALA A 77 -14.30 5.61 4.18
N ASP A 78 -15.50 5.17 4.54
CA ASP A 78 -15.76 3.80 5.04
C ASP A 78 -15.42 2.71 4.01
N ASP A 79 -15.59 3.00 2.72
CA ASP A 79 -15.35 2.10 1.59
C ASP A 79 -13.97 2.30 0.94
N TYR A 80 -13.10 3.14 1.52
CA TYR A 80 -11.82 3.48 0.93
C TYR A 80 -10.93 2.25 0.71
N ASP A 81 -10.82 1.38 1.72
CA ASP A 81 -9.97 0.18 1.63
C ASP A 81 -10.44 -0.78 0.53
N GLU A 82 -11.75 -0.93 0.32
CA GLU A 82 -12.31 -1.79 -0.72
C GLU A 82 -12.06 -1.19 -2.11
N SER A 83 -12.41 0.08 -2.31
CA SER A 83 -12.23 0.76 -3.59
C SER A 83 -10.76 0.83 -4.02
N VAL A 84 -9.84 1.18 -3.09
CA VAL A 84 -8.42 1.34 -3.41
C VAL A 84 -7.73 0.00 -3.67
N THR A 85 -8.12 -1.07 -2.96
CA THR A 85 -7.55 -2.41 -3.22
C THR A 85 -8.04 -2.97 -4.55
N GLN A 86 -9.29 -2.76 -4.92
CA GLN A 86 -9.79 -3.14 -6.24
C GLN A 86 -9.02 -2.40 -7.35
N ARG A 87 -8.81 -1.10 -7.18
CA ARG A 87 -8.06 -0.24 -8.11
C ARG A 87 -6.61 -0.74 -8.29
N MET A 88 -5.87 -0.91 -7.19
CA MET A 88 -4.50 -1.42 -7.21
C MET A 88 -4.41 -2.81 -7.85
N SER A 89 -5.33 -3.72 -7.48
CA SER A 89 -5.33 -5.09 -8.00
C SER A 89 -5.58 -5.12 -9.50
N THR A 90 -6.53 -4.30 -9.97
CA THR A 90 -6.84 -4.15 -11.39
C THR A 90 -5.64 -3.58 -12.15
N GLY A 91 -5.00 -2.54 -11.62
CA GLY A 91 -3.87 -1.88 -12.26
C GLY A 91 -2.62 -2.76 -12.36
N ALA A 92 -2.33 -3.53 -11.30
CA ALA A 92 -1.13 -4.36 -11.24
C ALA A 92 -1.31 -5.78 -11.78
N GLY A 93 -2.55 -6.27 -11.90
CA GLY A 93 -2.81 -7.69 -12.18
C GLY A 93 -2.34 -8.63 -11.06
N ALA A 94 -2.22 -8.11 -9.84
CA ALA A 94 -1.75 -8.81 -8.65
C ALA A 94 -2.72 -8.56 -7.48
N LEU A 95 -2.60 -9.33 -6.40
CA LEU A 95 -3.36 -9.06 -5.18
C LEU A 95 -2.95 -7.70 -4.60
N ALA A 96 -3.88 -7.00 -3.95
CA ALA A 96 -3.57 -5.78 -3.23
C ALA A 96 -4.12 -5.78 -1.80
N ILE A 97 -3.45 -5.03 -0.92
CA ILE A 97 -3.86 -4.86 0.48
C ILE A 97 -3.48 -3.45 0.97
N THR A 98 -4.27 -2.87 1.86
CA THR A 98 -3.87 -1.65 2.58
C THR A 98 -3.17 -1.97 3.89
N SER A 99 -2.36 -1.04 4.38
CA SER A 99 -1.76 -1.10 5.72
C SER A 99 -2.82 -1.22 6.83
N ALA A 100 -3.98 -0.58 6.70
CA ALA A 100 -5.09 -0.73 7.65
C ALA A 100 -5.62 -2.16 7.69
N GLN A 101 -5.86 -2.76 6.53
CA GLN A 101 -6.25 -4.17 6.42
C GLN A 101 -5.17 -5.11 6.98
N ALA A 102 -3.89 -4.84 6.70
CA ALA A 102 -2.77 -5.63 7.21
C ALA A 102 -2.70 -5.59 8.75
N VAL A 103 -2.80 -4.40 9.34
CA VAL A 103 -2.86 -4.23 10.81
C VAL A 103 -4.08 -4.95 11.38
N GLY A 104 -5.26 -4.80 10.78
CA GLY A 104 -6.47 -5.50 11.21
C GLY A 104 -6.33 -7.03 11.17
N ARG A 105 -5.69 -7.58 10.14
CA ARG A 105 -5.37 -9.03 10.05
C ARG A 105 -4.37 -9.45 11.13
N ALA A 106 -3.32 -8.67 11.37
CA ALA A 106 -2.31 -8.96 12.38
C ALA A 106 -2.91 -8.99 13.79
N LEU A 107 -3.73 -8.00 14.14
CA LEU A 107 -4.40 -7.93 15.45
C LEU A 107 -5.32 -9.13 15.69
N ARG A 108 -6.07 -9.56 14.67
CA ARG A 108 -6.90 -10.77 14.74
C ARG A 108 -6.05 -12.03 14.94
N ALA A 109 -4.93 -12.15 14.21
CA ALA A 109 -4.01 -13.27 14.34
C ALA A 109 -3.38 -13.33 15.75
N LEU A 110 -3.08 -12.18 16.34
CA LEU A 110 -2.60 -12.05 17.72
C LEU A 110 -3.70 -12.22 18.78
N ARG A 111 -4.96 -12.38 18.37
CA ARG A 111 -6.15 -12.44 19.25
C ARG A 111 -6.24 -11.23 20.18
N ALA A 112 -5.75 -10.07 19.75
CA ALA A 112 -5.84 -8.84 20.51
C ALA A 112 -7.32 -8.47 20.73
N ARG A 113 -7.68 -8.18 21.99
CA ARG A 113 -9.04 -7.76 22.39
C ARG A 113 -9.09 -6.30 22.84
N ARG A 114 -7.93 -5.73 23.18
CA ARG A 114 -7.73 -4.34 23.61
C ARG A 114 -6.38 -3.89 23.07
N ILE A 115 -6.34 -2.70 22.50
CA ILE A 115 -5.21 -2.10 21.77
C ILE A 115 -4.99 -0.71 22.35
#